data_AF-A0A8T4TGX9-F1
#
_entry.id   AF-A0A8T4TGX9-F1
#
_cell.length_a   1.000
_cell.length_b   1.000
_cell.length_c   1.000
_cell.angle_alpha   90.00
_cell.angle_beta   90.00
_cell.angle_gamma   90.00
#
_symmetry.space_group_name_H-M   'P 1'
#
loop_
_entity.id
_entity.type
_entity.pdbx_description
1 polymer ?
#
loop_
_entity_poly.entity_id
_entity_poly.type
_entity_poly.pdbx_seq_one_letter_code
_entity_poly.pdbx_strand_id
1 'polypeptide(L)' 'GIVSAVHRGIENSPAEYIQTDAALNPGNSGGPLINTDGMVIGINNFKVAGDNLGFALESDFIVEEVNNIATEELGGSLI' A
#
# COMPACT_ATOMS: atom_id res chain seq x y z
N GLY A 1 3.61 11.41 8.39
CA GLY A 1 4.81 11.56 7.57
C GLY A 1 4.46 12.28 6.30
N ILE A 2 5.40 12.31 5.37
CA ILE A 2 5.30 12.89 4.04
C ILE A 2 5.38 11.74 3.02
N VAL A 3 4.60 11.84 1.96
CA VAL A 3 4.75 11.00 0.76
C VAL A 3 5.89 11.56 -0.06
N SER A 4 6.95 10.78 -0.24
CA SER A 4 8.15 11.20 -0.97
C SER A 4 8.19 10.69 -2.40
N ALA A 5 7.44 9.63 -2.72
CA ALA A 5 7.20 9.17 -4.09
C ALA A 5 5.92 8.33 -4.16
N VAL A 6 5.32 8.29 -5.34
CA VAL A 6 4.17 7.44 -5.71
C VAL A 6 4.55 6.61 -6.94
N HIS A 7 3.77 5.58 -7.25
CA HIS A 7 3.93 4.65 -8.37
C HIS A 7 5.31 4.00 -8.40
N ARG A 8 5.87 3.68 -7.22
CA ARG A 8 7.16 3.00 -7.16
C ARG A 8 6.99 1.53 -7.50
N GLY A 9 7.41 1.15 -8.70
CA GLY A 9 7.60 -0.25 -9.05
C GLY A 9 8.81 -0.85 -8.32
N ILE A 10 8.68 -2.11 -7.91
CA ILE A 10 9.79 -2.93 -7.41
C ILE A 10 10.06 -4.02 -8.43
N GLU A 11 11.34 -4.30 -8.70
CA GLU A 11 11.73 -5.34 -9.64
C GLU A 11 11.09 -6.69 -9.25
N ASN A 12 10.47 -7.36 -10.24
CA ASN A 12 9.74 -8.62 -10.06
C ASN A 12 8.49 -8.54 -9.15
N SER A 13 7.95 -7.35 -8.91
CA SER A 13 6.66 -7.17 -8.25
C SER A 13 5.68 -6.45 -9.20
N PRO A 14 4.44 -6.95 -9.38
CA PRO A 14 3.42 -6.20 -10.10
C PRO A 14 2.83 -5.05 -9.26
N ALA A 15 3.18 -4.98 -7.97
CA ALA A 15 2.62 -4.01 -7.05
C ALA A 15 3.22 -2.62 -7.21
N GLU A 16 2.36 -1.61 -7.05
CA GLU A 16 2.76 -0.21 -6.95
C GLU A 16 2.80 0.24 -5.48
N TYR A 17 3.83 1.01 -5.15
CA TYR A 17 4.09 1.44 -3.79
C TYR A 17 4.17 2.97 -3.64
N ILE A 18 3.57 3.44 -2.55
CA ILE A 18 3.82 4.77 -1.98
C ILE A 18 5.04 4.70 -1.08
N GLN A 19 6.01 5.56 -1.34
CA GLN A 19 7.15 5.77 -0.47
C GLN A 19 6.84 6.88 0.54
N THR A 20 7.06 6.62 1.83
CA THR A 20 6.79 7.58 2.89
C THR A 20 7.82 7.52 4.01
N ASP A 21 8.03 8.65 4.69
CA ASP A 21 8.79 8.72 5.94
C ASP A 21 7.91 8.55 7.19
N ALA A 22 6.61 8.28 7.00
CA ALA A 22 5.73 7.91 8.10
C ALA A 22 6.31 6.71 8.84
N ALA A 23 6.24 6.74 10.16
CA ALA A 23 6.85 5.69 10.97
C ALA A 23 6.18 4.33 10.69
N LEU A 24 6.92 3.43 10.04
CA LEU A 24 6.53 2.02 9.87
C LEU A 24 7.28 1.16 10.88
N ASN A 25 6.55 0.40 11.68
CA ASN A 25 7.09 -0.44 12.74
C ASN A 25 6.26 -1.73 12.85
N PRO A 26 6.82 -2.81 13.43
CA PRO A 26 6.03 -3.99 13.75
C PRO A 26 4.73 -3.59 14.47
N GLY A 27 3.60 -4.06 13.95
CA GLY A 27 2.27 -3.76 14.49
C GLY A 27 1.45 -2.75 13.67
N ASN A 28 2.06 -1.93 12.79
CA ASN A 28 1.29 -1.10 11.85
C ASN A 28 1.36 -1.54 10.38
N SER A 29 2.24 -2.49 10.04
CA SER A 29 2.16 -3.25 8.78
C SER A 29 0.79 -3.93 8.66
N GLY A 30 0.16 -3.83 7.49
CA GLY A 30 -1.21 -4.24 7.22
C GLY A 30 -2.27 -3.20 7.57
N GLY A 31 -1.92 -2.15 8.32
CA GLY A 31 -2.81 -1.02 8.61
C GLY A 31 -2.85 0.02 7.50
N PRO A 32 -3.86 0.90 7.48
CA PRO A 32 -4.01 1.92 6.45
C PRO A 32 -2.96 3.03 6.56
N LEU A 33 -2.48 3.49 5.41
CA LEU A 33 -1.87 4.79 5.24
C LEU A 33 -2.98 5.79 4.86
N ILE A 34 -3.16 6.82 5.69
CA ILE A 34 -4.29 7.75 5.60
C ILE A 34 -3.76 9.17 5.34
N ASN A 35 -4.40 9.89 4.41
CA ASN A 35 -4.09 11.30 4.15
C ASN A 35 -4.75 12.24 5.19
N THR A 36 -4.51 13.56 5.08
CA THR A 36 -5.06 14.55 6.03
C THR A 36 -6.57 14.69 6.00
N ASP A 37 -7.22 14.21 4.93
CA ASP A 37 -8.68 14.23 4.78
C ASP A 37 -9.35 12.97 5.34
N GLY A 38 -8.58 12.03 5.90
CA GLY A 38 -9.09 10.77 6.42
C GLY A 38 -9.27 9.67 5.37
N MET A 39 -8.76 9.87 4.15
CA MET A 39 -8.86 8.90 3.06
C MET A 39 -7.71 7.89 3.12
N VAL A 40 -8.03 6.61 2.94
CA VAL A 40 -7.03 5.55 2.77
C VAL A 40 -6.37 5.72 1.40
N ILE A 41 -5.07 5.95 1.38
CA ILE A 41 -4.27 6.07 0.16
C ILE A 41 -3.37 4.85 -0.08
N GLY A 42 -3.28 3.94 0.90
CA GLY A 42 -2.55 2.70 0.76
C GLY A 42 -2.56 1.84 2.01
N ILE A 43 -1.87 0.70 1.98
CA ILE A 43 -1.70 -0.21 3.11
C ILE A 43 -0.22 -0.36 3.43
N ASN A 44 0.18 -0.06 4.67
CA ASN A 44 1.57 -0.16 5.10
C ASN A 44 2.09 -1.58 4.91
N ASN A 45 3.24 -1.74 4.27
CA ASN A 45 3.79 -3.05 3.96
C ASN A 45 5.14 -3.26 4.65
N PHE A 46 6.21 -2.63 4.14
CA PHE A 46 7.56 -2.85 4.62
C PHE A 46 8.36 -1.55 4.76
N LYS A 47 9.53 -1.63 5.39
CA LYS A 47 10.51 -0.53 5.45
C LYS A 47 11.91 -1.02 5.11
N VAL A 48 12.76 -0.10 4.68
CA VAL A 48 14.21 -0.32 4.63
C VAL A 48 14.81 0.11 5.97
N ALA A 49 15.50 -0.82 6.63
CA ALA A 49 16.10 -0.56 7.94
C ALA A 49 17.23 0.48 7.82
N GLY A 50 17.25 1.46 8.72
CA GLY A 50 18.29 2.49 8.78
C GLY A 50 17.96 3.80 8.07
N ASP A 51 17.07 3.81 7.08
CA ASP A 51 16.87 4.97 6.18
C ASP A 51 15.55 5.73 6.38
N ASN A 52 14.79 5.42 7.44
CA ASN A 52 13.42 5.93 7.67
C ASN A 52 12.54 5.88 6.40
N LEU A 53 12.71 4.81 5.62
CA LEU A 53 12.10 4.65 4.31
C LEU A 53 11.03 3.56 4.38
N GLY A 54 9.76 3.98 4.41
CA GLY A 54 8.60 3.11 4.45
C GLY A 54 7.91 2.98 3.10
N PHE A 55 7.27 1.84 2.87
CA PHE A 55 6.53 1.52 1.66
C PHE A 55 5.15 1.01 2.01
N ALA A 56 4.14 1.61 1.38
CA ALA A 56 2.75 1.18 1.45
C ALA A 56 2.29 0.76 0.05
N LEU A 57 1.51 -0.31 -0.05
CA LEU A 57 0.82 -0.68 -1.29
C LEU A 57 -0.21 0.39 -1.63
N GLU A 58 -0.30 0.79 -2.89
CA GLU A 58 -1.28 1.78 -3.34
C GLU A 58 -2.71 1.27 -3.23
N SER A 59 -3.63 2.13 -2.80
CA SER A 59 -5.05 1.79 -2.67
C SER A 59 -5.64 1.27 -3.98
N ASP A 60 -5.26 1.86 -5.11
CA ASP A 60 -5.79 1.51 -6.43
C ASP A 60 -5.35 0.11 -6.84
N PHE A 61 -4.06 -0.22 -6.65
CA PHE A 61 -3.55 -1.57 -6.83
C PHE A 61 -4.26 -2.59 -5.93
N ILE A 62 -4.53 -2.23 -4.67
CA ILE A 62 -5.24 -3.13 -3.73
C ILE A 62 -6.69 -3.37 -4.17
N VAL A 63 -7.40 -2.33 -4.59
CA VAL A 63 -8.79 -2.45 -5.06
C VAL A 63 -8.85 -3.35 -6.29
N GLU A 64 -7.93 -3.18 -7.24
CA GLU A 64 -7.82 -4.04 -8.41
C GLU A 64 -7.58 -5.50 -8.01
N GLU A 65 -6.58 -5.75 -7.17
CA GLU A 65 -6.20 -7.12 -6.78
C GLU A 65 -7.30 -7.82 -5.97
N VAL A 66 -7.95 -7.11 -5.04
CA VAL A 66 -9.09 -7.64 -4.28
C VAL A 66 -10.25 -8.01 -5.22
N ASN A 67 -10.52 -7.20 -6.23
CA ASN A 67 -11.57 -7.48 -7.21
C ASN A 67 -11.22 -8.64 -8.14
N ASN A 68 -9.95 -8.80 -8.52
CA ASN A 68 -9.48 -9.94 -9.28
C ASN A 68 -9.71 -11.24 -8.50
N ILE A 69 -9.24 -11.28 -7.25
CA ILE A 69 -9.42 -12.44 -6.35
C ILE A 69 -10.92 -12.72 -6.14
N ALA A 70 -11.73 -11.69 -5.88
CA ALA A 70 -13.17 -11.86 -5.68
C ALA A 70 -13.86 -12.37 -6.95
N THR A 71 -13.43 -11.94 -8.13
CA THR A 71 -13.99 -12.42 -9.40
C THR A 71 -13.68 -13.90 -9.60
N GLU A 72 -12.45 -14.32 -9.32
CA GLU A 72 -12.02 -15.71 -9.45
C GLU A 72 -12.70 -16.65 -8.44
N GLU A 73 -12.80 -16.22 -7.19
CA GLU A 73 -13.27 -17.07 -6.08
C GLU A 73 -14.78 -16.98 -5.84
N LEU A 74 -15.38 -15.81 -6.11
CA LEU A 74 -16.76 -15.47 -5.74
C LEU A 74 -17.65 -15.13 -6.94
N GLY A 75 -17.09 -15.02 -8.15
CA GLY A 75 -17.84 -14.72 -9.37
C GLY A 75 -18.32 -13.27 -9.48
N GLY A 76 -17.70 -12.33 -8.74
CA GLY A 76 -18.04 -10.91 -8.78
C GLY A 76 -17.03 -10.00 -8.06
N SER A 77 -17.17 -8.69 -8.23
CA SER A 77 -16.34 -7.67 -7.57
C SER A 77 -16.85 -7.36 -6.15
N LEU A 78 -15.93 -6.98 -5.25
CA LEU A 78 -16.22 -6.71 -3.84
C LEU A 78 -16.24 -5.21 -3.50
N ILE A 79 -15.32 -4.42 -4.06
CA ILE A 79 -15.10 -3.01 -3.70
C ILE A 79 -14.81 -2.12 -4.91
#